data_AF-V6Z2F5-F1
#
_entry.id   AF-V6Z2F5-F1
#
_cell.length_a   1.000
_cell.length_b   1.000
_cell.length_c   1.000
_cell.angle_alpha   90.00
_cell.angle_beta   90.00
_cell.angle_gamma   90.00
#
_symmetry.space_group_name_H-M   'P 1'
#
loop_
_entity.id
_entity.type
_entity.pdbx_description
1 polymer ?
#
loop_
_entity_poly.entity_id
_entity_poly.type
_entity_poly.pdbx_seq_one_letter_code
_entity_poly.pdbx_strand_id
1 'polypeptide(L)'
;MMKKVVNYFMVGVGIGSFLYTLSLLMYGFEPTWENALVDWLASGLMGVSALIDEHPKWSEAKKRLLSILTIYGLVMGMLLYNAWLPLELGYIIGGSLQFLLIYGLIALYFAWQNKESVRRINQKLANKANKP
;
A
#
# COMPACT_ATOMS: atom_id res chain seq x y z
N MET A 1 15.37 -14.06 4.80
CA MET A 1 14.44 -13.66 3.71
C MET A 1 12.99 -13.94 4.09
N MET A 2 12.62 -15.18 4.42
CA MET A 2 11.25 -15.56 4.80
C MET A 2 10.63 -14.71 5.93
N LYS A 3 11.39 -14.41 6.99
CA LYS A 3 10.92 -13.53 8.08
C LYS A 3 10.53 -12.11 7.62
N LYS A 4 11.22 -11.55 6.63
CA LYS A 4 10.87 -10.24 6.05
C LYS A 4 9.57 -10.33 5.24
N VAL A 5 9.44 -11.37 4.40
CA VAL A 5 8.23 -11.61 3.60
C VAL A 5 7.01 -11.72 4.51
N VAL A 6 7.11 -12.54 5.56
CA VAL A 6 6.03 -12.71 6.55
C VAL A 6 5.72 -11.39 7.27
N ASN A 7 6.74 -10.63 7.68
CA ASN A 7 6.52 -9.33 8.30
C ASN A 7 5.78 -8.36 7.37
N TYR A 8 6.22 -8.24 6.11
CA TYR A 8 5.56 -7.36 5.14
C TYR A 8 4.15 -7.81 4.82
N PHE A 9 3.92 -9.12 4.70
CA PHE A 9 2.58 -9.69 4.54
C PHE A 9 1.68 -9.33 5.72
N MET A 10 2.12 -9.57 6.95
CA MET A 10 1.34 -9.28 8.17
C MET A 10 1.03 -7.79 8.33
N VAL A 11 1.99 -6.91 8.00
CA VAL A 11 1.75 -5.46 8.00
C VAL A 11 0.70 -5.09 6.94
N GLY A 12 0.80 -5.67 5.74
CA GLY A 12 -0.18 -5.52 4.68
C GLY A 12 -1.59 -5.94 5.11
N VAL A 13 -1.73 -7.16 5.66
CA VAL A 13 -3.00 -7.66 6.20
C VAL A 13 -3.55 -6.74 7.28
N GLY A 14 -2.72 -6.25 8.20
CA GLY A 14 -3.16 -5.35 9.26
C GLY A 14 -3.74 -4.03 8.74
N ILE A 15 -3.06 -3.41 7.76
CA ILE A 15 -3.53 -2.18 7.10
C ILE A 15 -4.81 -2.46 6.31
N GLY A 16 -4.84 -3.54 5.53
CA GLY A 16 -5.99 -3.96 4.74
C GLY A 16 -7.24 -4.18 5.60
N SER A 17 -7.10 -4.98 6.66
CA SER A 17 -8.17 -5.28 7.61
C SER A 17 -8.77 -4.02 8.23
N PHE A 18 -7.92 -3.04 8.56
CA PHE A 18 -8.37 -1.75 9.08
C PHE A 18 -9.19 -0.98 8.04
N LEU A 19 -8.70 -0.90 6.79
CA LEU A 19 -9.41 -0.21 5.70
C LEU A 19 -10.72 -0.93 5.34
N TYR A 20 -10.73 -2.26 5.33
CA TYR A 20 -11.92 -3.06 5.07
C TYR A 20 -12.99 -2.83 6.14
N THR A 21 -12.61 -2.87 7.41
CA THR A 21 -13.53 -2.59 8.53
C THR A 21 -14.08 -1.16 8.44
N LEU A 22 -13.25 -0.18 8.09
CA LEU A 22 -13.70 1.19 7.87
C LEU A 22 -14.70 1.28 6.71
N SER A 23 -14.46 0.53 5.64
CA SER A 23 -15.34 0.49 4.47
C SER A 23 -16.70 -0.15 4.82
N LEU A 24 -16.70 -1.22 5.61
CA LEU A 24 -17.94 -1.82 6.14
C LEU A 24 -18.75 -0.82 6.97
N LEU A 25 -18.08 -0.05 7.84
CA LEU A 25 -18.73 0.97 8.66
C LEU A 25 -19.32 2.12 7.83
N MET A 26 -18.64 2.54 6.76
CA MET A 26 -19.09 3.67 5.93
C MET A 26 -20.20 3.28 4.95
N TYR A 27 -20.11 2.10 4.33
CA TYR A 27 -20.99 1.70 3.24
C TYR A 27 -22.04 0.66 3.63
N GLY A 28 -21.93 0.06 4.81
CA GLY A 28 -22.96 -0.83 5.37
C GLY A 28 -23.13 -2.15 4.60
N PHE A 29 -22.13 -2.60 3.86
CA PHE A 29 -22.18 -3.89 3.16
C PHE A 29 -22.23 -5.06 4.15
N GLU A 30 -22.96 -6.12 3.82
CA GLU A 30 -22.92 -7.37 4.56
C GLU A 30 -21.59 -8.08 4.31
N PRO A 31 -20.72 -8.27 5.33
CA PRO A 31 -19.46 -8.93 5.15
C PRO A 31 -19.66 -10.43 4.93
N THR A 32 -19.06 -10.97 3.88
CA THR A 32 -18.93 -12.42 3.68
C THR A 32 -17.52 -12.87 4.05
N TRP A 33 -17.39 -14.13 4.48
CA TRP A 33 -16.09 -14.72 4.78
C TRP A 33 -15.15 -14.71 3.56
N GLU A 34 -15.70 -14.93 2.37
CA GLU A 34 -14.96 -14.87 1.11
C GLU A 34 -14.40 -13.47 0.84
N ASN A 35 -15.21 -12.43 0.99
CA ASN A 35 -14.78 -11.04 0.80
C ASN A 35 -13.64 -10.66 1.76
N ALA A 36 -13.75 -11.07 3.03
CA ALA A 36 -12.72 -10.81 4.03
C ALA A 36 -11.42 -11.55 3.73
N LEU A 37 -11.48 -12.83 3.32
CA LEU A 37 -10.30 -13.60 2.94
C LEU A 37 -9.58 -13.00 1.73
N VAL A 38 -10.34 -12.60 0.70
CA VAL A 38 -9.77 -12.00 -0.52
C VAL A 38 -9.11 -10.67 -0.19
N ASP A 39 -9.75 -9.84 0.65
CA ASP A 39 -9.19 -8.57 1.09
C ASP A 39 -7.89 -8.76 1.89
N TRP A 40 -7.86 -9.71 2.83
CA TRP A 40 -6.65 -10.03 3.58
C TRP A 40 -5.52 -10.54 2.69
N LEU A 41 -5.82 -11.45 1.76
CA LEU A 41 -4.82 -11.99 0.83
C LEU A 41 -4.27 -10.89 -0.09
N ALA A 42 -5.15 -10.09 -0.69
CA ALA A 42 -4.75 -8.99 -1.56
C ALA A 42 -3.90 -7.98 -0.80
N SER A 43 -4.32 -7.58 0.39
CA SER A 43 -3.59 -6.63 1.24
C SER A 43 -2.24 -7.17 1.72
N GLY A 44 -2.17 -8.45 2.07
CA GLY A 44 -0.91 -9.12 2.40
C GLY A 44 0.06 -9.15 1.20
N LEU A 45 -0.44 -9.46 0.00
CA LEU A 45 0.36 -9.41 -1.23
C LEU A 45 0.82 -7.98 -1.56
N MET A 46 -0.03 -6.97 -1.32
CA MET A 46 0.38 -5.56 -1.45
C MET A 46 1.52 -5.23 -0.48
N GLY A 47 1.46 -5.71 0.76
CA GLY A 47 2.57 -5.58 1.72
C GLY A 47 3.86 -6.23 1.19
N VAL A 48 3.76 -7.46 0.69
CA VAL A 48 4.91 -8.19 0.10
C VAL A 48 5.50 -7.47 -1.11
N SER A 49 4.69 -6.72 -1.88
CA SER A 49 5.16 -5.95 -3.03
C SER A 49 6.24 -4.92 -2.68
N ALA A 50 6.36 -4.51 -1.41
CA ALA A 50 7.45 -3.66 -0.92
C ALA A 50 8.85 -4.27 -1.17
N LEU A 51 8.97 -5.58 -1.39
CA LEU A 51 10.23 -6.23 -1.79
C LEU A 51 10.74 -5.77 -3.15
N ILE A 52 9.86 -5.24 -4.03
CA ILE A 52 10.24 -4.65 -5.31
C ILE A 52 11.24 -3.51 -5.10
N ASP A 53 11.04 -2.70 -4.05
CA ASP A 53 11.90 -1.55 -3.75
C ASP A 53 13.29 -1.97 -3.27
N GLU A 54 13.42 -3.15 -2.67
CA GLU A 54 14.69 -3.73 -2.23
C GLU A 54 15.56 -4.27 -3.40
N HIS A 55 15.05 -4.29 -4.64
CA HIS A 55 15.79 -4.88 -5.76
C HIS A 55 17.06 -4.07 -6.11
N PRO A 56 18.28 -4.66 -6.03
CA PRO A 56 19.53 -3.89 -6.02
C PRO A 56 19.93 -3.31 -7.38
N LYS A 57 19.43 -3.87 -8.50
CA LYS A 57 19.87 -3.50 -9.87
C LYS A 57 18.90 -2.62 -10.64
N TRP A 58 17.71 -2.34 -10.09
CA TRP A 58 16.69 -1.60 -10.82
C TRP A 58 16.77 -0.12 -10.52
N SER A 59 16.47 0.71 -11.52
CA SER A 59 16.35 2.14 -11.30
C SER A 59 15.13 2.46 -10.45
N GLU A 60 15.19 3.56 -9.69
CA GLU A 60 14.11 4.00 -8.81
C GLU A 60 12.78 4.22 -9.56
N ALA A 61 12.85 4.71 -10.80
CA ALA A 61 11.68 4.85 -11.67
C ALA A 61 11.04 3.50 -12.01
N LYS A 62 11.84 2.46 -12.30
CA LYS A 62 11.35 1.10 -12.61
C LYS A 62 10.71 0.45 -11.39
N LYS A 63 11.36 0.58 -10.22
CA LYS A 63 10.82 0.05 -8.95
C LYS A 63 9.46 0.66 -8.64
N ARG A 64 9.36 2.00 -8.67
CA ARG A 64 8.11 2.73 -8.42
C ARG A 64 7.01 2.34 -9.40
N LEU A 65 7.33 2.28 -10.70
CA LEU A 65 6.35 1.90 -11.70
C LEU A 65 5.83 0.48 -11.46
N LEU A 66 6.71 -0.47 -11.17
CA LEU A 66 6.30 -1.85 -10.90
C LEU A 66 5.48 -1.95 -9.62
N SER A 67 5.89 -1.30 -8.52
CA SER A 67 5.12 -1.28 -7.26
C SER A 67 3.72 -0.70 -7.47
N ILE A 68 3.60 0.41 -8.19
CA ILE A 68 2.29 1.02 -8.50
C ILE A 68 1.43 0.04 -9.30
N LEU A 69 1.97 -0.57 -10.35
CA LEU A 69 1.23 -1.50 -11.21
C LEU A 69 0.81 -2.76 -10.44
N THR A 70 1.69 -3.30 -9.59
CA THR A 70 1.38 -4.46 -8.75
C THR A 70 0.27 -4.15 -7.76
N ILE A 71 0.37 -3.04 -7.01
CA ILE A 71 -0.65 -2.66 -6.04
C ILE A 71 -1.97 -2.34 -6.75
N TYR A 72 -1.92 -1.62 -7.88
CA TYR A 72 -3.10 -1.32 -8.69
C TYR A 72 -3.80 -2.60 -9.16
N GLY A 73 -3.04 -3.55 -9.71
CA GLY A 73 -3.59 -4.84 -10.16
C GLY A 73 -4.23 -5.64 -9.04
N LEU A 74 -3.62 -5.64 -7.85
CA LEU A 74 -4.18 -6.30 -6.66
C LEU A 74 -5.48 -5.63 -6.19
N VAL A 75 -5.52 -4.29 -6.13
CA VAL A 75 -6.73 -3.56 -5.73
C VAL A 75 -7.86 -3.78 -6.74
N MET A 76 -7.60 -3.58 -8.03
CA MET A 76 -8.62 -3.77 -9.06
C MET A 76 -9.08 -5.22 -9.15
N GLY A 77 -8.16 -6.17 -9.04
CA GLY A 77 -8.49 -7.60 -9.02
C GLY A 77 -9.40 -7.97 -7.85
N MET A 78 -9.11 -7.46 -6.66
CA MET A 78 -9.95 -7.64 -5.47
C MET A 78 -11.34 -7.03 -5.64
N LEU A 79 -11.43 -5.79 -6.12
CA LEU A 79 -12.70 -5.09 -6.33
C LEU A 79 -13.59 -5.81 -7.36
N LEU A 80 -12.99 -6.31 -8.45
CA LEU A 80 -13.69 -7.07 -9.47
C LEU A 80 -14.12 -8.46 -8.95
N TYR A 81 -13.26 -9.15 -8.20
CA TYR A 81 -13.56 -10.46 -7.65
C TYR A 81 -14.71 -10.41 -6.63
N ASN A 82 -14.70 -9.42 -5.74
CA ASN A 82 -15.76 -9.22 -4.74
C ASN A 82 -17.04 -8.58 -5.33
N ALA A 83 -17.10 -8.35 -6.65
CA ALA A 83 -18.18 -7.66 -7.33
C ALA A 83 -18.51 -6.26 -6.76
N TRP A 84 -17.52 -5.61 -6.13
CA TRP A 84 -17.67 -4.23 -5.62
C TRP A 84 -17.49 -3.18 -6.73
N LEU A 85 -17.00 -3.60 -7.89
CA LEU A 85 -16.83 -2.74 -9.06
C LEU A 85 -17.48 -3.38 -10.29
N PRO A 86 -18.49 -2.75 -10.90
CA PRO A 86 -19.04 -3.20 -12.18
C PRO A 86 -17.98 -3.16 -13.28
N LEU A 87 -18.04 -4.10 -14.24
CA LEU A 87 -17.20 -4.14 -15.44
C LEU A 87 -17.66 -3.13 -16.52
N GLU A 88 -18.03 -1.94 -16.08
CA GLU A 88 -18.41 -0.83 -16.93
C GLU A 88 -17.29 0.21 -16.94
N LEU A 89 -16.97 0.73 -18.13
CA LEU A 89 -15.84 1.65 -18.32
C LEU A 89 -15.89 2.87 -17.37
N GLY A 90 -17.08 3.42 -17.11
CA GLY A 90 -17.24 4.56 -16.21
C GLY A 90 -16.83 4.26 -14.77
N TYR A 91 -17.23 3.09 -14.26
CA TYR A 91 -16.87 2.65 -12.91
C TYR A 91 -15.40 2.27 -12.82
N ILE A 92 -14.84 1.62 -13.85
CA ILE A 92 -13.41 1.30 -13.89
C ILE A 92 -12.58 2.59 -13.85
N ILE A 93 -12.90 3.60 -14.67
CA ILE A 93 -12.21 4.89 -14.67
C ILE A 93 -12.35 5.58 -13.30
N GLY A 94 -13.54 5.56 -12.71
CA GLY A 94 -13.78 6.12 -11.37
C GLY A 94 -12.94 5.42 -10.29
N GLY A 95 -12.92 4.09 -10.30
CA GLY A 95 -12.10 3.27 -9.40
C GLY A 95 -10.60 3.51 -9.58
N SER A 96 -10.12 3.62 -10.82
CA SER A 96 -8.73 3.97 -11.12
C SER A 96 -8.36 5.36 -10.59
N LEU A 97 -9.25 6.35 -10.77
CA LEU A 97 -9.01 7.71 -10.28
C LEU A 97 -8.99 7.75 -8.75
N GLN A 98 -9.91 7.05 -8.10
CA GLN A 98 -9.94 6.93 -6.63
C GLN A 98 -8.69 6.24 -6.10
N PHE A 99 -8.24 5.17 -6.75
CA PHE A 99 -6.98 4.51 -6.43
C PHE A 99 -5.80 5.49 -6.52
N LEU A 100 -5.66 6.24 -7.62
CA LEU A 100 -4.58 7.20 -7.79
C LEU A 100 -4.60 8.30 -6.72
N LEU A 101 -5.78 8.76 -6.32
CA LEU A 101 -5.94 9.73 -5.24
C LEU A 101 -5.47 9.15 -3.89
N ILE A 102 -5.97 7.98 -3.49
CA ILE A 102 -5.60 7.36 -2.21
C ILE A 102 -4.12 7.00 -2.19
N TYR A 103 -3.64 6.35 -3.24
CA TYR A 103 -2.23 5.97 -3.37
C TYR A 103 -1.33 7.21 -3.35
N GLY A 104 -1.70 8.26 -4.07
CA GLY A 104 -0.99 9.54 -4.09
C GLY A 104 -0.91 10.19 -2.71
N LEU A 105 -2.01 10.20 -1.95
CA LEU A 105 -2.03 10.73 -0.58
C LEU A 105 -1.13 9.93 0.36
N ILE A 106 -1.18 8.59 0.30
CA ILE A 106 -0.31 7.71 1.10
C ILE A 106 1.15 7.95 0.73
N ALA A 107 1.47 8.00 -0.57
CA ALA A 107 2.83 8.24 -1.05
C ALA A 107 3.36 9.62 -0.62
N LEU A 108 2.52 10.67 -0.67
CA LEU A 108 2.85 12.01 -0.20
C LEU A 108 3.11 12.03 1.31
N TYR A 109 2.23 11.38 2.09
CA TYR A 109 2.40 11.26 3.54
C TYR A 109 3.73 10.60 3.90
N PHE A 110 4.05 9.46 3.29
CA PHE A 110 5.34 8.79 3.52
C PHE A 110 6.53 9.61 3.03
N ALA A 111 6.42 10.29 1.88
CA ALA A 111 7.48 11.17 1.40
C ALA A 111 7.77 12.32 2.39
N TRP A 112 6.73 12.89 2.99
CA TRP A 112 6.87 13.92 4.02
C TRP A 112 7.50 13.36 5.30
N GLN A 113 7.00 12.21 5.78
CA GLN A 113 7.54 11.55 6.97
C GLN A 113 9.03 11.19 6.81
N ASN A 114 9.43 10.70 5.63
CA ASN A 114 10.82 10.36 5.37
C ASN A 114 11.74 11.59 5.39
N LYS A 115 11.27 12.73 4.86
CA LYS A 115 12.01 14.01 4.92
C LYS A 115 12.24 14.45 6.37
N GLU A 116 11.24 14.27 7.23
CA GLU A 116 11.31 14.59 8.66
C GLU A 116 12.32 13.68 9.40
N SER A 117 12.28 12.36 9.13
CA SER A 117 13.20 11.38 9.71
C SER A 117 14.66 11.62 9.29
N VAL A 118 14.91 11.87 7.99
CA VAL A 118 16.26 12.20 7.49
C VAL A 118 16.77 13.50 8.12
N ARG A 119 15.93 14.53 8.24
CA ARG A 119 16.28 15.79 8.92
C ARG A 119 16.67 15.56 10.38
N ARG A 120 15.93 14.74 11.11
CA ARG A 120 16.23 14.39 12.51
C ARG A 120 17.53 13.59 12.66
N ILE A 121 17.81 12.66 11.74
CA ILE A 121 19.07 11.90 11.75
C ILE A 121 20.25 12.84 11.49
N ASN A 122 20.16 13.70 10.48
CA ASN A 122 21.21 14.67 10.16
C ASN A 122 21.46 15.65 11.30
N GLN A 123 20.40 16.11 11.99
CA GLN A 123 20.54 16.94 13.19
C GLN A 123 21.21 16.19 14.34
N LYS A 124 20.89 14.91 14.57
CA LYS A 124 21.55 14.09 15.59
C LYS A 124 23.02 13.82 15.28
N LEU A 125 23.37 13.66 14.00
CA LEU A 125 24.77 13.51 13.56
C LEU A 125 25.55 14.82 13.72
N ALA A 126 24.98 15.95 13.32
CA ALA A 126 25.58 17.27 13.50
C ALA A 126 25.80 17.60 14.99
N ASN A 127 24.83 17.29 15.85
CA ASN A 127 24.95 17.51 17.31
C ASN A 127 25.94 16.55 17.99
N LYS A 128 26.20 15.37 17.41
CA LYS A 128 27.28 14.47 17.87
C LYS A 128 28.66 14.93 17.41
N ALA A 129 28.77 15.50 16.21
CA ALA A 129 30.01 16.05 15.68
C ALA A 129 30.43 17.36 16.39
N ASN A 130 29.47 18.12 16.92
CA ASN A 130 29.69 19.35 17.68
C ASN A 130 29.73 19.18 19.21
N LYS A 131 29.79 17.94 19.73
CA LYS A 131 30.10 17.73 21.15
C LYS A 131 31.63 17.72 21.30
N PRO A 132 32.21 18.63 22.12
CA PRO A 132 33.65 18.69 22.37
C PRO A 132 34.18 17.43 23.06
#